data_AF-R0K5R7-F1
#
_entry.id   AF-R0K5R7-F1
#
_cell.length_a   1.000
_cell.length_b   1.000
_cell.length_c   1.000
_cell.angle_alpha   90.00
_cell.angle_beta   90.00
_cell.angle_gamma   90.00
#
_symmetry.space_group_name_H-M   'P 1'
#
loop_
_entity.id
_entity.type
_entity.pdbx_description
1 polymer ?
#
loop_
_entity_poly.entity_id
_entity_poly.type
_entity_poly.pdbx_seq_one_letter_code
_entity_poly.pdbx_strand_id
1 'polypeptide(L)'
;AAVDILFLLDGSSSVGSSGFNNSKHFAGKLCDALDIDPDRVHVGLIQFTSTPCIEFPLDSYQNKQEVEERIQSTRFRDGEKNIKQALECILCKGFPGGRNSTVPEILFIISNGKSSKSTTTLATQLKKRGITIFTVEIKSRRLKRLRMLASEPTKQHMFSIEDADGAINGLYSALTGSIYNATAPDLTHNLRQGSFRLDVRKNFFTERVVRHWNRLPREVVESPSLEVFKRRSLLTPRLSLLWSRLDPCNSQLCQNSGTCVPEGLDKYHCLCPVGYGGDIHCVSLKCGVDLLFLIDSSAGVTLEGFLRYKVFLKSFLQAAVGWDSPTNVGVAQYNTDVRILIEVGQHRDAFSLMEHIDALNFSGGGT
;
A
#
# COMPACT_ATOMS: atom_id res chain seq x y z
N ALA A 1 -12.22 -0.21 -18.51
CA ALA A 1 -12.22 -0.22 -17.03
C ALA A 1 -10.91 0.40 -16.58
N ALA A 2 -10.92 1.19 -15.50
CA ALA A 2 -9.71 1.78 -14.95
C ALA A 2 -8.90 0.74 -14.17
N VAL A 3 -7.57 0.76 -14.27
CA VAL A 3 -6.65 -0.14 -13.56
C VAL A 3 -5.27 0.51 -13.41
N ASP A 4 -4.60 0.24 -12.30
CA ASP A 4 -3.22 0.65 -12.06
C ASP A 4 -2.29 -0.57 -12.19
N ILE A 5 -1.29 -0.48 -13.08
CA ILE A 5 -0.36 -1.58 -13.38
C ILE A 5 1.06 -1.15 -13.04
N LEU A 6 1.68 -1.84 -12.09
CA LEU A 6 3.06 -1.60 -11.68
C LEU A 6 3.96 -2.73 -12.17
N PHE A 7 4.98 -2.39 -12.96
CA PHE A 7 6.06 -3.30 -13.28
C PHE A 7 7.17 -3.22 -12.22
N LEU A 8 7.54 -4.38 -11.69
CA LEU A 8 8.67 -4.54 -10.78
C LEU A 8 9.75 -5.39 -11.47
N LEU A 9 10.73 -4.71 -12.08
CA LEU A 9 11.78 -5.34 -12.86
C LEU A 9 13.05 -5.59 -12.04
N ASP A 10 13.59 -6.80 -12.17
CA ASP A 10 14.83 -7.21 -11.53
C ASP A 10 16.05 -6.65 -12.28
N GLY A 11 16.65 -5.59 -11.72
CA GLY A 11 17.85 -4.94 -12.23
C GLY A 11 19.16 -5.56 -11.71
N SER A 12 19.12 -6.72 -11.06
CA SER A 12 20.29 -7.30 -10.39
C SER A 12 21.31 -7.90 -11.35
N SER A 13 22.56 -8.03 -10.88
CA SER A 13 23.66 -8.67 -11.62
C SER A 13 23.31 -10.09 -12.07
N SER A 14 22.49 -10.79 -11.28
CA SER A 14 22.07 -12.17 -11.56
C SER A 14 21.18 -12.28 -12.80
N VAL A 15 20.44 -11.23 -13.14
CA VAL A 15 19.67 -11.16 -14.40
C VAL A 15 20.59 -10.76 -15.56
N GLY A 16 21.46 -9.78 -15.30
CA GLY A 16 22.40 -9.21 -16.26
C GLY A 16 21.71 -8.33 -17.31
N SER A 17 22.49 -7.51 -18.00
CA SER A 17 21.96 -6.51 -18.96
C SER A 17 21.05 -7.11 -20.05
N SER A 18 21.41 -8.28 -20.62
CA SER A 18 20.58 -8.96 -21.61
C SER A 18 19.24 -9.45 -21.04
N GLY A 19 19.23 -10.01 -19.83
CA GLY A 19 17.99 -10.44 -19.17
C GLY A 19 17.10 -9.25 -18.78
N PHE A 20 17.71 -8.13 -18.39
CA PHE A 20 17.00 -6.89 -18.10
C PHE A 20 16.39 -6.31 -19.38
N ASN A 21 17.11 -6.35 -20.51
CA ASN A 21 16.56 -5.92 -21.79
C ASN A 21 15.36 -6.78 -22.24
N ASN A 22 15.40 -8.09 -22.00
CA ASN A 22 14.24 -8.97 -22.24
C ASN A 22 13.05 -8.59 -21.33
N SER A 23 13.32 -8.16 -20.09
CA SER A 23 12.30 -7.69 -19.14
C SER A 23 11.62 -6.42 -19.63
N LYS A 24 12.40 -5.44 -20.15
CA LYS A 24 11.87 -4.24 -20.79
C LYS A 24 11.04 -4.56 -22.03
N HIS A 25 11.52 -5.49 -22.86
CA HIS A 25 10.80 -5.89 -24.07
C HIS A 25 9.47 -6.56 -23.74
N PHE A 26 9.43 -7.45 -22.72
CA PHE A 26 8.20 -8.05 -22.24
C PHE A 26 7.21 -7.00 -21.69
N ALA A 27 7.70 -6.08 -20.86
CA ALA A 27 6.86 -5.01 -20.31
C ALA A 27 6.28 -4.12 -21.44
N GLY A 28 7.09 -3.79 -22.45
CA GLY A 28 6.65 -3.08 -23.66
C GLY A 28 5.54 -3.82 -24.39
N LYS A 29 5.72 -5.12 -24.70
CA LYS A 29 4.67 -5.94 -25.34
C LYS A 29 3.36 -6.00 -24.55
N LEU A 30 3.44 -5.98 -23.23
CA LEU A 30 2.24 -5.94 -22.40
C LEU A 30 1.57 -4.55 -22.48
N CYS A 31 2.35 -3.47 -22.53
CA CYS A 31 1.85 -2.11 -22.75
C CYS A 31 1.19 -1.96 -24.14
N ASP A 32 1.73 -2.60 -25.17
CA ASP A 32 1.13 -2.63 -26.52
C ASP A 32 -0.32 -3.14 -26.50
N ALA A 33 -0.65 -4.07 -25.60
CA ALA A 33 -1.99 -4.63 -25.46
C ALA A 33 -2.94 -3.80 -24.57
N LEU A 34 -2.43 -2.77 -23.89
CA LEU A 34 -3.19 -1.97 -22.93
C LEU A 34 -3.72 -0.67 -23.55
N ASP A 35 -4.80 -0.14 -22.98
CA ASP A 35 -5.39 1.14 -23.36
C ASP A 35 -4.94 2.22 -22.36
N ILE A 36 -3.66 2.59 -22.46
CA ILE A 36 -2.97 3.54 -21.56
C ILE A 36 -3.51 4.94 -21.79
N ASP A 37 -4.16 5.47 -20.76
CA ASP A 37 -4.86 6.74 -20.77
C ASP A 37 -5.09 7.21 -19.32
N PRO A 38 -5.06 8.53 -19.02
CA PRO A 38 -5.18 9.04 -17.66
C PRO A 38 -6.48 8.67 -16.94
N ASP A 39 -7.56 8.37 -17.67
CA ASP A 39 -8.84 7.97 -17.09
C ASP A 39 -9.01 6.44 -17.06
N ARG A 40 -8.11 5.69 -17.70
CA ARG A 40 -8.20 4.22 -17.85
C ARG A 40 -7.01 3.53 -17.18
N VAL A 41 -5.97 3.20 -17.95
CA VAL A 41 -4.84 2.39 -17.50
C VAL A 41 -3.66 3.29 -17.17
N HIS A 42 -3.22 3.24 -15.92
CA HIS A 42 -1.95 3.85 -15.49
C HIS A 42 -0.86 2.79 -15.41
N VAL A 43 0.35 3.16 -15.83
CA VAL A 43 1.50 2.27 -15.82
C VAL A 43 2.67 2.92 -15.09
N GLY A 44 3.23 2.20 -14.12
CA GLY A 44 4.40 2.60 -13.37
C GLY A 44 5.51 1.57 -13.48
N LEU A 45 6.74 1.98 -13.20
CA LEU A 45 7.90 1.10 -13.24
C LEU A 45 8.82 1.31 -12.04
N ILE A 46 9.10 0.22 -11.32
CA ILE A 46 10.15 0.14 -10.31
C ILE A 46 11.18 -0.88 -10.78
N GLN A 47 12.45 -0.48 -10.77
CA GLN A 47 13.58 -1.37 -10.91
C GLN A 47 14.11 -1.71 -9.52
N PHE A 48 14.31 -2.99 -9.19
CA PHE A 48 14.88 -3.37 -7.90
C PHE A 48 16.23 -4.07 -8.03
N THR A 49 17.16 -3.66 -7.15
CA THR A 49 18.41 -4.37 -6.85
C THR A 49 18.47 -4.59 -5.34
N SER A 50 19.48 -4.04 -4.65
CA SER A 50 19.58 -4.00 -3.19
C SER A 50 18.56 -3.01 -2.63
N THR A 51 18.31 -1.93 -3.36
CA THR A 51 17.28 -0.93 -3.10
C THR A 51 16.33 -0.82 -4.30
N PRO A 52 15.02 -0.63 -4.06
CA PRO A 52 14.06 -0.35 -5.14
C PRO A 52 14.23 1.10 -5.60
N CYS A 53 14.31 1.30 -6.92
CA CYS A 53 14.31 2.60 -7.56
C CYS A 53 13.04 2.76 -8.41
N ILE A 54 12.30 3.83 -8.16
CA ILE A 54 11.18 4.23 -9.00
C ILE A 54 11.77 4.84 -10.28
N GLU A 55 11.54 4.20 -11.42
CA GLU A 55 12.00 4.72 -12.73
C GLU A 55 11.00 5.73 -13.28
N PHE A 56 9.71 5.50 -12.99
CA PHE A 56 8.63 6.47 -13.09
C PHE A 56 7.38 5.99 -12.32
N PRO A 57 6.64 6.90 -11.64
CA PRO A 57 5.35 6.60 -11.03
C PRO A 57 4.21 6.46 -12.05
N LEU A 58 3.06 5.96 -11.60
CA LEU A 58 1.86 5.67 -12.39
C LEU A 58 1.26 6.91 -13.09
N ASP A 59 1.42 8.08 -12.49
CA ASP A 59 0.87 9.37 -12.93
C ASP A 59 1.83 10.16 -13.84
N SER A 60 2.96 9.58 -14.25
CA SER A 60 3.98 10.29 -15.03
C SER A 60 3.65 10.49 -16.50
N TYR A 61 2.96 9.54 -17.13
CA TYR A 61 2.77 9.52 -18.57
C TYR A 61 1.31 9.29 -18.93
N GLN A 62 0.88 9.96 -19.99
CA GLN A 62 -0.54 10.05 -20.33
C GLN A 62 -0.91 9.18 -21.54
N ASN A 63 0.07 8.68 -22.29
CA ASN A 63 -0.18 7.85 -23.45
C ASN A 63 0.80 6.68 -23.53
N LYS A 64 0.41 5.69 -24.33
CA LYS A 64 1.16 4.45 -24.55
C LYS A 64 2.58 4.69 -25.04
N GLN A 65 2.76 5.57 -26.02
CA GLN A 65 4.05 5.81 -26.66
C GLN A 65 5.09 6.31 -25.63
N GLU A 66 4.71 7.28 -24.79
CA GLU A 66 5.59 7.80 -23.74
C GLU A 66 5.99 6.72 -22.73
N VAL A 67 5.04 5.88 -22.29
CA VAL A 67 5.31 4.76 -21.37
C VAL A 67 6.30 3.78 -22.00
N GLU A 68 6.10 3.39 -23.26
CA GLU A 68 6.97 2.46 -23.97
C GLU A 68 8.37 3.02 -24.16
N GLU A 69 8.49 4.26 -24.64
CA GLU A 69 9.76 4.97 -24.78
C GLU A 69 10.49 5.02 -23.43
N ARG A 70 9.76 5.32 -22.35
CA ARG A 70 10.35 5.39 -21.03
C ARG A 70 10.82 4.03 -20.54
N ILE A 71 10.02 2.97 -20.70
CA ILE A 71 10.43 1.59 -20.38
C ILE A 71 11.70 1.24 -21.15
N GLN A 72 11.76 1.48 -22.47
CA GLN A 72 12.93 1.13 -23.28
C GLN A 72 14.17 1.95 -22.89
N SER A 73 14.01 3.22 -22.49
CA SER A 73 15.10 4.09 -22.03
C SER A 73 15.68 3.72 -20.66
N THR A 74 14.98 2.90 -19.88
CA THR A 74 15.43 2.51 -18.53
C THR A 74 16.79 1.81 -18.58
N ARG A 75 17.72 2.28 -17.75
CA ARG A 75 19.09 1.77 -17.65
C ARG A 75 19.17 0.61 -16.66
N PHE A 76 19.98 -0.39 -16.99
CA PHE A 76 20.30 -1.49 -16.08
C PHE A 76 21.15 -0.97 -14.91
N ARG A 77 20.73 -1.24 -13.67
CA ARG A 77 21.35 -0.67 -12.47
C ARG A 77 22.41 -1.51 -11.78
N ASP A 78 22.62 -2.75 -12.20
CA ASP A 78 23.59 -3.72 -11.67
C ASP A 78 23.79 -3.72 -10.14
N GLY A 79 23.34 -4.77 -9.46
CA GLY A 79 23.54 -4.88 -8.02
C GLY A 79 23.01 -6.18 -7.44
N GLU A 80 23.12 -6.30 -6.13
CA GLU A 80 22.57 -7.46 -5.42
C GLU A 80 21.05 -7.53 -5.55
N LYS A 81 20.48 -8.73 -5.47
CA LYS A 81 19.04 -8.94 -5.57
C LYS A 81 18.38 -8.85 -4.19
N ASN A 82 17.38 -7.98 -4.04
CA ASN A 82 16.56 -7.92 -2.84
C ASN A 82 15.06 -7.67 -3.14
N ILE A 83 14.37 -8.72 -3.61
CA ILE A 83 12.90 -8.69 -3.85
C ILE A 83 12.14 -8.31 -2.57
N LYS A 84 12.62 -8.74 -1.40
CA LYS A 84 11.97 -8.47 -0.11
C LYS A 84 11.83 -6.97 0.14
N GLN A 85 12.90 -6.21 -0.06
CA GLN A 85 12.90 -4.76 0.14
C GLN A 85 11.92 -4.07 -0.81
N ALA A 86 11.84 -4.51 -2.06
CA ALA A 86 10.90 -3.97 -3.03
C ALA A 86 9.43 -4.23 -2.64
N LEU A 87 9.11 -5.47 -2.20
CA LEU A 87 7.76 -5.81 -1.73
C LEU A 87 7.41 -5.09 -0.42
N GLU A 88 8.38 -4.92 0.50
CA GLU A 88 8.20 -4.10 1.70
C GLU A 88 7.88 -2.64 1.30
N CYS A 89 8.57 -2.08 0.31
CA CYS A 89 8.31 -0.73 -0.21
C CYS A 89 6.89 -0.57 -0.72
N ILE A 90 6.44 -1.48 -1.58
CA ILE A 90 5.10 -1.45 -2.17
C ILE A 90 4.04 -1.63 -1.08
N LEU A 91 4.24 -2.56 -0.14
CA LEU A 91 3.28 -2.79 0.94
C LEU A 91 3.12 -1.55 1.84
N CYS A 92 4.25 -0.89 2.10
CA CYS A 92 4.34 0.30 2.96
C CYS A 92 3.80 1.56 2.29
N LYS A 93 4.22 1.83 1.04
CA LYS A 93 3.97 3.10 0.34
C LYS A 93 2.83 3.03 -0.68
N GLY A 94 2.35 1.83 -1.02
CA GLY A 94 1.44 1.64 -2.14
C GLY A 94 2.15 1.76 -3.50
N PHE A 95 1.38 1.82 -4.58
CA PHE A 95 1.93 2.11 -5.90
C PHE A 95 2.24 3.62 -6.01
N PRO A 96 3.45 3.99 -6.47
CA PRO A 96 3.84 5.39 -6.56
C PRO A 96 3.02 6.09 -7.65
N GLY A 97 2.40 7.23 -7.33
CA GLY A 97 1.47 7.92 -8.23
C GLY A 97 0.12 7.23 -8.39
N GLY A 98 -0.19 6.23 -7.54
CA GLY A 98 -1.46 5.51 -7.56
C GLY A 98 -2.64 6.42 -7.23
N ARG A 99 -3.79 6.10 -7.80
CA ARG A 99 -5.00 6.90 -7.57
C ARG A 99 -5.56 6.66 -6.16
N ASN A 100 -6.13 7.70 -5.54
CA ASN A 100 -6.89 7.58 -4.28
C ASN A 100 -8.26 6.88 -4.45
N SER A 101 -8.46 6.16 -5.56
CA SER A 101 -9.71 5.49 -5.95
C SER A 101 -9.57 3.98 -5.83
N THR A 102 -10.68 3.28 -5.63
CA THR A 102 -10.75 1.80 -5.60
C THR A 102 -10.65 1.19 -7.01
N VAL A 103 -9.58 1.48 -7.74
CA VAL A 103 -9.26 0.80 -9.01
C VAL A 103 -8.48 -0.48 -8.71
N PRO A 104 -8.62 -1.55 -9.52
CA PRO A 104 -7.79 -2.73 -9.38
C PRO A 104 -6.30 -2.37 -9.49
N GLU A 105 -5.50 -2.90 -8.59
CA GLU A 105 -4.04 -2.77 -8.61
C GLU A 105 -3.40 -4.10 -9.05
N ILE A 106 -2.55 -4.05 -10.07
CA ILE A 106 -1.88 -5.22 -10.63
C ILE A 106 -0.37 -5.04 -10.58
N LEU A 107 0.33 -6.00 -9.98
CA LEU A 107 1.79 -6.01 -9.86
C LEU A 107 2.40 -7.10 -10.75
N PHE A 108 3.23 -6.72 -11.71
CA PHE A 108 4.04 -7.66 -12.49
C PHE A 108 5.45 -7.74 -11.93
N ILE A 109 5.83 -8.88 -11.34
CA ILE A 109 7.19 -9.15 -10.86
C ILE A 109 7.96 -9.91 -11.93
N ILE A 110 8.98 -9.29 -12.53
CA ILE A 110 9.81 -9.90 -13.58
C ILE A 110 11.21 -10.17 -13.04
N SER A 111 11.58 -11.44 -12.83
CA SER A 111 12.83 -11.82 -12.17
C SER A 111 13.28 -13.26 -12.50
N ASN A 112 14.55 -13.58 -12.30
CA ASN A 112 15.07 -14.97 -12.31
C ASN A 112 15.30 -15.55 -10.89
N GLY A 113 14.87 -14.81 -9.85
CA GLY A 113 15.13 -15.14 -8.45
C GLY A 113 14.22 -16.21 -7.85
N LYS A 114 14.59 -16.68 -6.65
CA LYS A 114 13.79 -17.60 -5.84
C LYS A 114 13.02 -16.84 -4.78
N SER A 115 11.74 -17.17 -4.60
CA SER A 115 10.96 -16.72 -3.46
C SER A 115 11.45 -17.39 -2.17
N SER A 116 11.68 -16.59 -1.15
CA SER A 116 11.91 -17.00 0.23
C SER A 116 10.60 -17.07 1.03
N LYS A 117 10.65 -17.60 2.26
CA LYS A 117 9.51 -17.52 3.19
C LYS A 117 9.10 -16.07 3.46
N SER A 118 10.07 -15.18 3.67
CA SER A 118 9.81 -13.75 3.94
C SER A 118 9.13 -13.03 2.78
N THR A 119 9.58 -13.25 1.55
CA THR A 119 8.94 -12.67 0.34
C THR A 119 7.55 -13.24 0.11
N THR A 120 7.33 -14.52 0.42
CA THR A 120 6.00 -15.15 0.33
C THR A 120 5.00 -14.53 1.31
N THR A 121 5.43 -14.24 2.55
CA THR A 121 4.59 -13.54 3.53
C THR A 121 4.18 -12.15 3.04
N LEU A 122 5.13 -11.38 2.50
CA LEU A 122 4.87 -10.04 1.95
C LEU A 122 3.92 -10.09 0.75
N ALA A 123 4.13 -11.01 -0.19
CA ALA A 123 3.23 -11.21 -1.32
C ALA A 123 1.82 -11.61 -0.85
N THR A 124 1.71 -12.39 0.23
CA THR A 124 0.40 -12.73 0.82
C THR A 124 -0.28 -11.49 1.41
N GLN A 125 0.45 -10.59 2.04
CA GLN A 125 -0.09 -9.32 2.56
C GLN A 125 -0.55 -8.40 1.42
N LEU A 126 0.24 -8.26 0.36
CA LEU A 126 -0.13 -7.50 -0.84
C LEU A 126 -1.42 -8.06 -1.48
N LYS A 127 -1.51 -9.39 -1.63
CA LYS A 127 -2.72 -10.06 -2.13
C LYS A 127 -3.94 -9.81 -1.25
N LYS A 128 -3.78 -9.79 0.08
CA LYS A 128 -4.86 -9.46 1.03
C LYS A 128 -5.32 -8.01 0.92
N ARG A 129 -4.45 -7.09 0.50
CA ARG A 129 -4.78 -5.68 0.21
C ARG A 129 -5.53 -5.51 -1.11
N GLY A 130 -5.70 -6.57 -1.90
CA GLY A 130 -6.39 -6.54 -3.19
C GLY A 130 -5.48 -6.42 -4.40
N ILE A 131 -4.15 -6.45 -4.22
CA ILE A 131 -3.18 -6.38 -5.31
C ILE A 131 -3.08 -7.74 -5.99
N THR A 132 -3.36 -7.79 -7.30
CA THR A 132 -3.19 -8.99 -8.11
C THR A 132 -1.75 -9.10 -8.60
N ILE A 133 -1.01 -10.09 -8.09
CA ILE A 133 0.39 -10.32 -8.44
C ILE A 133 0.53 -11.32 -9.59
N PHE A 134 1.18 -10.87 -10.66
CA PHE A 134 1.71 -11.68 -11.76
C PHE A 134 3.21 -11.88 -11.59
N THR A 135 3.72 -13.05 -11.93
CA THR A 135 5.17 -13.34 -11.92
C THR A 135 5.65 -13.80 -13.27
N VAL A 136 6.76 -13.26 -13.74
CA VAL A 136 7.38 -13.56 -15.03
C VAL A 136 8.82 -14.00 -14.80
N GLU A 137 9.14 -15.24 -15.16
CA GLU A 137 10.46 -15.83 -14.90
C GLU A 137 11.43 -15.58 -16.07
N ILE A 138 12.56 -14.93 -15.77
CA ILE A 138 13.67 -14.75 -16.71
C ILE A 138 14.55 -16.02 -16.65
N LYS A 139 14.61 -16.78 -17.75
CA LYS A 139 15.32 -18.08 -17.86
C LYS A 139 14.69 -19.22 -17.05
N SER A 140 13.77 -19.96 -17.68
CA SER A 140 13.08 -21.11 -17.09
C SER A 140 13.84 -22.42 -17.30
N ARG A 141 14.72 -22.82 -16.36
CA ARG A 141 15.41 -24.13 -16.38
C ARG A 141 14.99 -25.08 -15.25
N ARG A 142 13.68 -25.16 -14.98
CA ARG A 142 12.99 -26.27 -14.25
C ARG A 142 12.68 -26.13 -12.75
N LEU A 143 12.62 -24.92 -12.19
CA LEU A 143 11.98 -24.71 -10.88
C LEU A 143 11.10 -23.46 -10.96
N LYS A 144 9.79 -23.61 -10.65
CA LYS A 144 8.83 -22.49 -10.54
C LYS A 144 9.12 -21.67 -9.28
N ARG A 145 10.22 -20.91 -9.34
CA ARG A 145 10.89 -20.24 -8.24
C ARG A 145 10.13 -19.03 -7.72
N LEU A 146 9.28 -18.41 -8.53
CA LEU A 146 8.44 -17.28 -8.14
C LEU A 146 6.99 -17.67 -7.83
N ARG A 147 6.62 -18.95 -7.98
CA ARG A 147 5.24 -19.44 -7.83
C ARG A 147 4.51 -18.94 -6.59
N MET A 148 5.20 -18.90 -5.45
CA MET A 148 4.59 -18.53 -4.17
C MET A 148 4.21 -17.05 -4.08
N LEU A 149 4.77 -16.20 -4.95
CA LEU A 149 4.45 -14.78 -5.00
C LEU A 149 3.20 -14.51 -5.84
N ALA A 150 2.98 -15.28 -6.91
CA ALA A 150 1.84 -15.11 -7.81
C ALA A 150 0.49 -15.26 -7.10
N SER A 151 -0.54 -14.66 -7.70
CA SER A 151 -1.93 -14.84 -7.27
C SER A 151 -2.49 -16.17 -7.75
N GLU A 152 -3.56 -16.62 -7.09
CA GLU A 152 -4.28 -17.81 -7.53
C GLU A 152 -5.37 -17.43 -8.54
N PRO A 153 -5.63 -18.28 -9.56
CA PRO A 153 -4.93 -19.53 -9.84
C PRO A 153 -3.56 -19.28 -10.47
N THR A 154 -2.53 -20.00 -10.00
CA THR A 154 -1.12 -19.82 -10.45
C THR A 154 -0.99 -19.89 -11.99
N LYS A 155 -1.78 -20.76 -12.65
CA LYS A 155 -1.73 -20.94 -14.12
C LYS A 155 -2.06 -19.67 -14.92
N GLN A 156 -2.80 -18.73 -14.34
CA GLN A 156 -3.19 -17.48 -14.97
C GLN A 156 -2.28 -16.30 -14.58
N HIS A 157 -1.40 -16.49 -13.61
CA HIS A 157 -0.59 -15.41 -13.02
C HIS A 157 0.92 -15.69 -13.06
N MET A 158 1.35 -16.78 -13.69
CA MET A 158 2.75 -17.17 -13.76
C MET A 158 3.15 -17.53 -15.19
N PHE A 159 4.12 -16.77 -15.71
CA PHE A 159 4.55 -16.85 -17.12
C PHE A 159 6.07 -16.92 -17.23
N SER A 160 6.54 -17.36 -18.40
CA SER A 160 7.95 -17.24 -18.80
C SER A 160 8.17 -15.89 -19.50
N ILE A 161 9.39 -15.36 -19.49
CA ILE A 161 9.73 -14.13 -20.22
C ILE A 161 9.47 -14.23 -21.74
N GLU A 162 9.39 -15.45 -22.26
CA GLU A 162 9.10 -15.74 -23.67
C GLU A 162 7.59 -15.77 -23.97
N ASP A 163 6.73 -15.85 -22.94
CA ASP A 163 5.28 -16.06 -23.07
C ASP A 163 4.49 -14.78 -22.75
N ALA A 164 4.76 -13.73 -23.55
CA ALA A 164 4.05 -12.45 -23.43
C ALA A 164 2.55 -12.59 -23.74
N ASP A 165 2.19 -13.38 -24.75
CA ASP A 165 0.79 -13.57 -25.15
C ASP A 165 -0.01 -14.28 -24.05
N GLY A 166 0.58 -15.30 -23.40
CA GLY A 166 -0.02 -15.94 -22.23
C GLY A 166 -0.26 -14.93 -21.09
N ALA A 167 0.71 -14.05 -20.83
CA ALA A 167 0.58 -13.03 -19.81
C ALA A 167 -0.49 -11.98 -20.12
N ILE A 168 -0.60 -11.55 -21.38
CA ILE A 168 -1.65 -10.65 -21.87
C ILE A 168 -3.03 -11.31 -21.66
N ASN A 169 -3.18 -12.58 -22.00
CA ASN A 169 -4.43 -13.31 -21.78
C ASN A 169 -4.77 -13.49 -20.29
N GLY A 170 -3.75 -13.73 -19.46
CA GLY A 170 -3.89 -13.76 -18.00
C GLY A 170 -4.37 -12.42 -17.44
N LEU A 171 -3.82 -11.32 -17.95
CA LEU A 171 -4.22 -9.97 -17.58
C LEU A 171 -5.67 -9.67 -17.95
N TYR A 172 -6.09 -9.98 -19.18
CA TYR A 172 -7.49 -9.86 -19.58
C TYR A 172 -8.43 -10.69 -18.69
N SER A 173 -8.00 -11.89 -18.30
CA SER A 173 -8.76 -12.76 -17.38
C SER A 173 -8.90 -12.16 -15.98
N ALA A 174 -7.84 -11.53 -15.45
CA ALA A 174 -7.87 -10.88 -14.14
C ALA A 174 -8.76 -9.62 -14.13
N LEU A 175 -8.71 -8.85 -15.22
CA LEU A 175 -9.55 -7.67 -15.40
C LEU A 175 -11.03 -8.04 -15.56
N THR A 176 -11.32 -9.06 -16.37
CA THR A 176 -12.69 -9.55 -16.56
C THR A 176 -13.24 -10.27 -15.32
N GLY A 177 -12.41 -11.04 -14.61
CA GLY A 177 -12.79 -11.68 -13.36
C GLY A 177 -13.09 -10.68 -12.23
N SER A 178 -12.35 -9.57 -12.17
CA SER A 178 -12.66 -8.46 -11.27
C SER A 178 -13.98 -7.79 -11.64
N ILE A 179 -14.32 -7.71 -12.93
CA ILE A 179 -15.64 -7.24 -13.39
C ILE A 179 -16.73 -8.20 -12.93
N TYR A 180 -16.57 -9.53 -13.01
CA TYR A 180 -17.60 -10.47 -12.52
C TYR A 180 -17.82 -10.41 -11.01
N ASN A 181 -16.79 -10.10 -10.21
CA ASN A 181 -16.94 -9.84 -8.78
C ASN A 181 -17.51 -8.43 -8.48
N ALA A 182 -17.34 -7.47 -9.39
CA ALA A 182 -17.93 -6.13 -9.31
C ALA A 182 -19.35 -6.05 -9.89
N THR A 183 -19.74 -6.99 -10.76
CA THR A 183 -21.05 -7.07 -11.43
C THR A 183 -21.88 -8.27 -10.99
N ALA A 184 -21.58 -8.86 -9.83
CA ALA A 184 -22.59 -9.62 -9.12
C ALA A 184 -23.49 -8.62 -8.38
N PRO A 185 -24.67 -8.25 -8.90
CA PRO A 185 -25.73 -7.87 -7.99
C PRO A 185 -25.95 -9.10 -7.13
N ASP A 186 -25.84 -8.93 -5.82
CA ASP A 186 -26.36 -9.90 -4.88
C ASP A 186 -27.89 -9.91 -5.06
N LEU A 187 -28.33 -10.70 -6.05
CA LEU A 187 -29.68 -11.22 -6.17
C LEU A 187 -29.81 -12.36 -5.16
N THR A 188 -29.69 -12.01 -3.88
CA THR A 188 -30.36 -12.73 -2.79
C THR A 188 -31.48 -11.82 -2.28
N HIS A 189 -32.68 -12.14 -2.76
CA HIS A 189 -33.98 -11.74 -2.24
C HIS A 189 -34.07 -10.49 -1.34
N ASN A 190 -34.72 -9.46 -1.87
CA ASN A 190 -35.42 -8.43 -1.12
C ASN A 190 -36.15 -8.99 0.11
N LEU A 191 -35.71 -8.60 1.30
CA LEU A 191 -36.63 -8.19 2.36
C LEU A 191 -36.24 -6.77 2.77
N ARG A 192 -37.01 -5.82 2.23
CA ARG A 192 -37.10 -4.47 2.80
C ARG A 192 -37.46 -4.63 4.27
N GLN A 193 -36.75 -3.95 5.15
CA GLN A 193 -37.39 -3.50 6.37
C GLN A 193 -36.99 -2.06 6.66
N GLY A 194 -37.78 -1.17 6.07
CA GLY A 194 -38.09 0.10 6.71
C GLY A 194 -38.70 -0.18 8.08
N SER A 195 -38.43 0.69 9.04
CA SER A 195 -38.95 0.56 10.39
C SER A 195 -40.48 0.54 10.38
N PHE A 196 -41.06 -0.47 11.03
CA PHE A 196 -42.39 -0.37 11.61
C PHE A 196 -42.32 -0.89 13.04
N ARG A 197 -42.79 -0.05 13.97
CA ARG A 197 -43.08 -0.42 15.36
C ARG A 197 -44.15 -1.49 15.36
N LEU A 198 -44.00 -2.54 16.18
CA LEU A 198 -45.14 -3.32 16.66
C LEU A 198 -44.90 -3.93 18.04
N ASP A 199 -45.94 -3.79 18.82
CA ASP A 199 -46.11 -3.96 20.26
C ASP A 199 -46.18 -5.45 20.63
N VAL A 200 -45.51 -5.87 21.71
CA VAL A 200 -45.60 -7.25 22.19
C VAL A 200 -46.70 -7.32 23.24
N ARG A 201 -47.89 -7.80 22.85
CA ARG A 201 -48.78 -8.60 23.72
C ARG A 201 -49.95 -9.24 22.98
N LYS A 202 -50.14 -10.52 23.31
CA LYS A 202 -51.33 -11.40 23.18
C LYS A 202 -51.47 -12.25 21.90
N ASN A 203 -51.16 -13.54 22.11
CA ASN A 203 -52.08 -14.69 21.96
C ASN A 203 -51.93 -15.66 20.75
N PHE A 204 -51.66 -16.93 21.12
CA PHE A 204 -51.91 -18.24 20.48
C PHE A 204 -51.16 -18.65 19.19
N PHE A 205 -50.33 -19.70 19.31
CA PHE A 205 -49.85 -20.51 18.18
C PHE A 205 -50.61 -21.85 18.12
N THR A 206 -51.06 -22.25 16.93
CA THR A 206 -51.62 -23.58 16.62
C THR A 206 -50.65 -24.48 15.84
N GLU A 207 -50.40 -25.66 16.42
CA GLU A 207 -50.18 -27.03 15.90
C GLU A 207 -49.33 -27.37 14.65
N ARG A 208 -48.73 -26.42 13.90
CA ARG A 208 -47.89 -26.78 12.73
C ARG A 208 -46.37 -26.73 12.94
N VAL A 209 -45.93 -26.34 14.15
CA VAL A 209 -44.50 -26.20 14.53
C VAL A 209 -43.89 -27.52 15.07
N VAL A 210 -44.71 -28.55 15.31
CA VAL A 210 -44.31 -29.77 16.04
C VAL A 210 -43.60 -30.84 15.17
N ARG A 211 -43.53 -30.71 13.84
CA ARG A 211 -43.07 -31.84 12.99
C ARG A 211 -41.61 -31.85 12.51
N HIS A 212 -40.74 -30.94 12.94
CA HIS A 212 -39.33 -30.97 12.50
C HIS A 212 -38.28 -31.14 13.62
N TRP A 213 -38.71 -31.35 14.87
CA TRP A 213 -37.80 -31.44 16.02
C TRP A 213 -37.33 -32.86 16.41
N ASN A 214 -37.79 -33.93 15.72
CA ASN A 214 -37.52 -35.33 16.11
C ASN A 214 -36.52 -36.06 15.20
N ARG A 215 -35.34 -35.48 14.91
CA ARG A 215 -34.25 -36.21 14.22
C ARG A 215 -32.86 -36.03 14.83
N LEU A 216 -32.73 -35.51 16.06
CA LEU A 216 -31.44 -35.45 16.74
C LEU A 216 -31.25 -36.65 17.70
N PRO A 217 -30.04 -37.26 17.75
CA PRO A 217 -29.72 -38.37 18.65
C PRO A 217 -29.90 -38.01 20.14
N ARG A 218 -30.32 -38.99 20.95
CA ARG A 218 -30.66 -38.83 22.37
C ARG A 218 -29.48 -38.40 23.25
N GLU A 219 -28.23 -38.60 22.84
CA GLU A 219 -27.06 -38.25 23.67
C GLU A 219 -26.80 -36.74 23.79
N VAL A 220 -27.37 -35.90 22.91
CA VAL A 220 -27.24 -34.42 22.99
C VAL A 220 -28.27 -33.81 23.96
N VAL A 221 -29.34 -34.53 24.26
CA VAL A 221 -30.46 -34.05 25.10
C VAL A 221 -30.19 -34.24 26.60
N GLU A 222 -29.20 -35.06 26.98
CA GLU A 222 -28.94 -35.45 28.38
C GLU A 222 -27.56 -35.00 28.92
N SER A 223 -27.20 -33.72 28.78
CA SER A 223 -26.11 -33.12 29.58
C SER A 223 -26.64 -32.08 30.58
N PRO A 224 -26.45 -32.29 31.91
CA PRO A 224 -27.07 -31.47 32.95
C PRO A 224 -26.14 -30.33 33.41
N SER A 225 -26.51 -29.07 33.17
CA SER A 225 -26.15 -27.92 34.03
C SER A 225 -26.77 -26.60 33.57
N LEU A 226 -28.10 -26.52 33.62
CA LEU A 226 -28.85 -25.25 33.52
C LEU A 226 -29.23 -24.66 34.89
N GLU A 227 -28.55 -25.11 35.96
CA GLU A 227 -28.73 -24.61 37.33
C GLU A 227 -27.75 -23.50 37.73
N VAL A 228 -26.70 -23.21 36.96
CA VAL A 228 -25.73 -22.14 37.31
C VAL A 228 -26.25 -20.74 36.97
N PHE A 229 -27.21 -20.61 36.05
CA PHE A 229 -27.69 -19.30 35.58
C PHE A 229 -28.90 -18.71 36.32
N LYS A 230 -29.48 -19.44 37.30
CA LYS A 230 -30.71 -19.00 37.99
C LYS A 230 -30.52 -18.41 39.39
N ARG A 231 -29.28 -18.20 39.87
CA ARG A 231 -29.04 -17.49 41.13
C ARG A 231 -28.04 -16.36 40.97
N ARG A 232 -28.55 -15.20 40.58
CA ARG A 232 -28.31 -13.85 41.16
C ARG A 232 -28.61 -12.76 40.14
N SER A 233 -29.89 -12.60 39.82
CA SER A 233 -30.46 -11.26 39.80
C SER A 233 -30.96 -11.01 41.21
N LEU A 234 -30.40 -9.99 41.88
CA LEU A 234 -31.07 -9.05 42.80
C LEU A 234 -29.98 -8.28 43.57
N LEU A 235 -30.16 -6.95 43.60
CA LEU A 235 -29.39 -5.91 44.30
C LEU A 235 -28.27 -5.25 43.47
N THR A 236 -28.57 -4.14 42.78
CA THR A 236 -28.27 -2.79 43.31
C THR A 236 -28.67 -1.66 42.33
N PRO A 237 -29.14 -0.50 42.85
CA PRO A 237 -29.53 0.66 42.06
C PRO A 237 -28.30 1.55 41.81
N ARG A 238 -27.69 1.48 40.64
CA ARG A 238 -26.76 2.52 40.14
C ARG A 238 -26.91 2.68 38.63
N LEU A 239 -28.04 3.29 38.27
CA LEU A 239 -28.28 3.93 36.98
C LEU A 239 -27.49 5.26 36.96
N SER A 240 -26.16 5.18 36.94
CA SER A 240 -25.29 6.36 36.80
C SER A 240 -23.83 5.95 36.58
N LEU A 241 -23.49 5.21 35.53
CA LEU A 241 -22.11 5.08 35.06
C LEU A 241 -22.09 4.85 33.55
N LEU A 242 -21.76 5.93 32.84
CA LEU A 242 -21.04 5.97 31.58
C LEU A 242 -21.59 5.12 30.41
N TRP A 243 -22.53 5.71 29.67
CA TRP A 243 -22.43 5.69 28.21
C TRP A 243 -21.26 6.61 27.80
N SER A 244 -20.04 6.31 28.24
CA SER A 244 -18.86 6.90 27.61
C SER A 244 -18.83 6.33 26.20
N ARG A 245 -18.99 7.21 25.21
CA ARG A 245 -18.77 6.91 23.80
C ARG A 245 -17.62 5.90 23.69
N LEU A 246 -17.86 4.75 23.07
CA LEU A 246 -16.78 3.92 22.54
C LEU A 246 -16.09 4.80 21.49
N ASP A 247 -15.14 5.61 21.94
CA ASP A 247 -14.25 6.33 21.05
C ASP A 247 -13.18 5.32 20.66
N PRO A 248 -13.16 4.86 19.38
CA PRO A 248 -12.21 3.87 18.93
C PRO A 248 -10.76 4.37 19.00
N CYS A 249 -10.54 5.66 19.31
CA CYS A 249 -9.24 6.28 19.54
C CYS A 249 -8.89 6.53 21.02
N ASN A 250 -9.68 6.03 21.97
CA ASN A 250 -9.50 6.29 23.41
C ASN A 250 -8.27 5.58 24.03
N SER A 251 -7.62 4.70 23.28
CA SER A 251 -6.34 4.09 23.62
C SER A 251 -5.29 4.51 22.60
N GLN A 252 -4.03 4.60 23.04
CA GLN A 252 -2.88 4.99 22.23
C GLN A 252 -2.53 3.87 21.24
N LEU A 253 -3.42 3.66 20.26
CA LEU A 253 -3.43 2.58 19.29
C LEU A 253 -2.47 2.88 18.13
N CYS A 254 -2.32 4.15 17.78
CA CYS A 254 -1.34 4.60 16.80
C CYS A 254 0.05 4.66 17.45
N GLN A 255 0.99 3.87 16.92
CA GLN A 255 2.40 3.87 17.33
C GLN A 255 3.13 5.11 16.78
N ASN A 256 4.37 5.37 17.23
CA ASN A 256 5.28 6.39 16.66
C ASN A 256 4.64 7.77 16.46
N SER A 257 3.90 8.26 17.47
CA SER A 257 3.23 9.57 17.45
C SER A 257 2.19 9.75 16.32
N GLY A 258 1.62 8.66 15.80
CA GLY A 258 0.51 8.70 14.86
C GLY A 258 -0.75 9.30 15.47
N THR A 259 -1.52 10.03 14.67
CA THR A 259 -2.80 10.62 15.09
C THR A 259 -3.94 9.67 14.76
N CYS A 260 -4.72 9.27 15.77
CA CYS A 260 -5.88 8.41 15.56
C CYS A 260 -7.08 9.24 15.08
N VAL A 261 -7.72 8.79 14.01
CA VAL A 261 -8.93 9.39 13.45
C VAL A 261 -10.04 8.34 13.45
N PRO A 262 -11.16 8.57 14.16
CA PRO A 262 -12.26 7.61 14.22
C PRO A 262 -13.06 7.58 12.91
N GLU A 263 -13.39 6.38 12.43
CA GLU A 263 -14.30 6.11 11.31
C GLU A 263 -15.52 5.32 11.80
N GLY A 264 -16.54 6.01 12.29
CA GLY A 264 -17.75 5.38 12.81
C GLY A 264 -17.61 4.91 14.26
N LEU A 265 -18.40 3.90 14.65
CA LEU A 265 -18.55 3.50 16.06
C LEU A 265 -17.42 2.61 16.57
N ASP A 266 -16.83 1.77 15.70
CA ASP A 266 -15.84 0.75 16.09
C ASP A 266 -14.58 0.72 15.20
N LYS A 267 -14.44 1.63 14.23
CA LYS A 267 -13.26 1.68 13.35
C LYS A 267 -12.48 2.97 13.55
N TYR A 268 -11.19 2.90 13.30
CA TYR A 268 -10.28 4.02 13.29
C TYR A 268 -9.21 3.82 12.21
N HIS A 269 -8.61 4.91 11.76
CA HIS A 269 -7.38 4.88 10.98
C HIS A 269 -6.34 5.79 11.64
N CYS A 270 -5.06 5.51 11.40
CA CYS A 270 -3.98 6.33 11.92
C CYS A 270 -3.40 7.21 10.82
N LEU A 271 -3.31 8.51 11.06
CA LEU A 271 -2.49 9.42 10.27
C LEU A 271 -1.05 9.32 10.78
N CYS A 272 -0.16 8.76 9.96
CA CYS A 272 1.22 8.50 10.34
C CYS A 272 2.15 9.67 9.98
N PRO A 273 3.12 10.00 10.84
CA PRO A 273 4.17 10.96 10.49
C PRO A 273 5.02 10.46 9.32
N VAL A 274 5.81 11.36 8.73
CA VAL A 274 6.62 11.03 7.54
C VAL A 274 7.66 9.96 7.89
N GLY A 275 7.70 8.90 7.08
CA GLY A 275 8.56 7.72 7.30
C GLY A 275 7.90 6.58 8.09
N TYR A 276 6.65 6.74 8.52
CA TYR A 276 5.85 5.70 9.19
C TYR A 276 4.56 5.42 8.41
N GLY A 277 4.05 4.18 8.46
CA GLY A 277 2.87 3.77 7.71
C GLY A 277 2.43 2.34 7.99
N GLY A 278 1.26 1.95 7.48
CA GLY A 278 0.62 0.64 7.70
C GLY A 278 -0.90 0.76 7.88
N ASP A 279 -1.61 -0.37 7.81
CA ASP A 279 -3.08 -0.39 7.78
C ASP A 279 -3.75 0.19 9.04
N ILE A 280 -3.13 0.03 10.23
CA ILE A 280 -3.76 0.37 11.52
C ILE A 280 -2.74 0.82 12.61
N HIS A 281 -1.45 0.53 12.45
CA HIS A 281 -0.39 0.99 13.35
C HIS A 281 0.67 1.70 12.53
N CYS A 282 1.11 2.89 12.96
CA CYS A 282 2.20 3.62 12.30
C CYS A 282 3.53 2.93 12.58
N VAL A 283 3.77 1.82 11.91
CA VAL A 283 5.01 1.05 12.02
C VAL A 283 6.09 1.78 11.21
N SER A 284 7.33 1.70 11.68
CA SER A 284 8.48 2.21 10.92
C SER A 284 8.50 1.58 9.53
N LEU A 285 8.40 2.40 8.49
CA LEU A 285 8.50 1.91 7.13
C LEU A 285 9.94 1.47 6.92
N LYS A 286 10.19 0.20 6.59
CA LYS A 286 11.53 -0.22 6.17
C LYS A 286 12.03 0.47 4.90
N CYS A 287 11.20 1.28 4.28
CA CYS A 287 11.53 2.10 3.12
C CYS A 287 11.51 3.57 3.52
N GLY A 288 12.70 4.14 3.73
CA GLY A 288 12.90 5.56 3.99
C GLY A 288 12.28 6.45 2.91
N VAL A 289 11.88 7.66 3.31
CA VAL A 289 11.43 8.71 2.40
C VAL A 289 12.61 9.65 2.19
N ASP A 290 12.85 10.07 0.95
CA ASP A 290 13.85 11.08 0.63
C ASP A 290 13.13 12.42 0.48
N LEU A 291 13.42 13.38 1.35
CA LEU A 291 12.87 14.74 1.31
C LEU A 291 13.95 15.71 0.84
N LEU A 292 13.67 16.48 -0.21
CA LEU A 292 14.52 17.58 -0.64
C LEU A 292 13.79 18.91 -0.44
N PHE A 293 14.31 19.75 0.45
CA PHE A 293 13.79 21.11 0.65
C PHE A 293 14.49 22.08 -0.29
N LEU A 294 13.71 22.79 -1.10
CA LEU A 294 14.21 23.86 -1.96
C LEU A 294 13.90 25.21 -1.30
N ILE A 295 14.93 25.94 -0.87
CA ILE A 295 14.83 27.20 -0.13
C ILE A 295 15.24 28.37 -1.03
N ASP A 296 14.35 29.36 -1.15
CA ASP A 296 14.62 30.60 -1.86
C ASP A 296 15.58 31.49 -1.05
N SER A 297 16.65 31.92 -1.70
CA SER A 297 17.61 32.89 -1.15
C SER A 297 17.94 34.00 -2.13
N SER A 298 17.01 34.28 -3.02
CA SER A 298 17.06 35.43 -3.89
C SER A 298 16.85 36.75 -3.15
N ALA A 299 17.13 37.86 -3.83
CA ALA A 299 16.88 39.22 -3.37
C ALA A 299 15.38 39.52 -3.18
N GLY A 300 14.50 38.68 -3.75
CA GLY A 300 13.05 38.75 -3.52
C GLY A 300 12.65 38.32 -2.10
N VAL A 301 13.54 37.64 -1.38
CA VAL A 301 13.34 37.22 0.01
C VAL A 301 14.14 38.14 0.92
N THR A 302 13.52 38.65 1.99
CA THR A 302 14.26 39.40 3.02
C THR A 302 15.07 38.44 3.90
N LEU A 303 16.13 38.95 4.54
CA LEU A 303 16.87 38.16 5.55
C LEU A 303 15.92 37.58 6.62
N GLU A 304 14.92 38.36 7.04
CA GLU A 304 13.89 37.90 7.98
C GLU A 304 13.04 36.77 7.40
N GLY A 305 12.63 36.87 6.13
CA GLY A 305 11.91 35.81 5.42
C GLY A 305 12.73 34.52 5.32
N PHE A 306 14.01 34.63 5.00
CA PHE A 306 14.93 33.49 4.96
C PHE A 306 15.09 32.82 6.34
N LEU A 307 15.23 33.62 7.40
CA LEU A 307 15.28 33.09 8.78
C LEU A 307 13.97 32.40 9.17
N ARG A 308 12.81 32.91 8.73
CA ARG A 308 11.52 32.22 8.92
C ARG A 308 11.48 30.87 8.20
N TYR A 309 12.03 30.75 7.00
CA TYR A 309 12.15 29.44 6.32
C TYR A 309 13.02 28.46 7.10
N LYS A 310 14.15 28.90 7.67
CA LYS A 310 14.99 28.06 8.53
C LYS A 310 14.23 27.58 9.76
N VAL A 311 13.52 28.48 10.45
CA VAL A 311 12.73 28.13 11.63
C VAL A 311 11.60 27.15 11.28
N PHE A 312 10.90 27.38 10.16
CA PHE A 312 9.88 26.47 9.66
C PHE A 312 10.47 25.09 9.38
N LEU A 313 11.58 25.02 8.65
CA LEU A 313 12.22 23.75 8.29
C LEU A 313 12.59 22.95 9.54
N LYS A 314 13.23 23.59 10.53
CA LYS A 314 13.58 22.93 11.79
C LYS A 314 12.35 22.43 12.54
N SER A 315 11.30 23.26 12.63
CA SER A 315 10.06 22.89 13.31
C SER A 315 9.34 21.74 12.60
N PHE A 316 9.30 21.77 11.27
CA PHE A 316 8.73 20.70 10.45
C PHE A 316 9.50 19.40 10.65
N LEU A 317 10.84 19.43 10.56
CA LEU A 317 11.66 18.23 10.74
C LEU A 317 11.48 17.64 12.14
N GLN A 318 11.46 18.46 13.19
CA GLN A 318 11.20 17.97 14.55
C GLN A 318 9.82 17.34 14.73
N ALA A 319 8.79 17.86 14.05
CA ALA A 319 7.41 17.39 14.20
C ALA A 319 7.07 16.22 13.27
N ALA A 320 7.54 16.25 12.03
CA ALA A 320 7.14 15.33 10.96
C ALA A 320 8.18 14.24 10.69
N VAL A 321 9.45 14.49 10.97
CA VAL A 321 10.57 13.57 10.76
C VAL A 321 11.14 13.21 12.15
N GLY A 322 10.50 12.23 12.79
CA GLY A 322 10.95 11.73 14.10
C GLY A 322 12.43 11.31 14.10
N TRP A 323 13.05 11.29 15.28
CA TRP A 323 14.49 11.02 15.42
C TRP A 323 14.90 9.61 14.98
N ASP A 324 13.95 8.67 15.03
CA ASP A 324 14.10 7.29 14.54
C ASP A 324 13.47 7.09 13.14
N SER A 325 13.12 8.18 12.45
CA SER A 325 12.53 8.10 11.12
C SER A 325 13.57 7.61 10.11
N PRO A 326 13.23 6.65 9.24
CA PRO A 326 14.12 6.20 8.17
C PRO A 326 14.23 7.24 7.03
N THR A 327 13.78 8.47 7.25
CA THR A 327 13.69 9.54 6.24
C THR A 327 15.03 10.23 6.05
N ASN A 328 15.52 10.30 4.82
CA ASN A 328 16.69 11.07 4.47
C ASN A 328 16.27 12.49 4.07
N VAL A 329 17.01 13.49 4.51
CA VAL A 329 16.71 14.89 4.22
C VAL A 329 17.88 15.51 3.46
N GLY A 330 17.57 16.22 2.39
CA GLY A 330 18.46 17.11 1.68
C GLY A 330 17.90 18.53 1.65
N VAL A 331 18.78 19.51 1.47
CA VAL A 331 18.41 20.93 1.38
C VAL A 331 19.19 21.56 0.23
N ALA A 332 18.47 22.17 -0.68
CA ALA A 332 19.02 22.96 -1.79
C ALA A 332 18.56 24.41 -1.66
N GLN A 333 19.45 25.33 -1.97
CA GLN A 333 19.20 26.76 -1.99
C GLN A 333 19.23 27.24 -3.43
N TYR A 334 18.31 28.12 -3.80
CA TYR A 334 18.30 28.71 -5.13
C TYR A 334 18.28 30.24 -5.08
N ASN A 335 18.96 30.80 -6.07
CA ASN A 335 18.90 32.20 -6.51
C ASN A 335 19.12 32.15 -8.03
N THR A 336 20.08 32.89 -8.58
CA THR A 336 20.58 32.75 -9.95
C THR A 336 21.05 31.34 -10.30
N ASP A 337 21.54 30.58 -9.32
CA ASP A 337 21.91 29.18 -9.48
C ASP A 337 21.29 28.31 -8.37
N VAL A 338 21.15 27.02 -8.61
CA VAL A 338 20.73 26.04 -7.58
C VAL A 338 21.96 25.38 -6.98
N ARG A 339 22.07 25.40 -5.65
CA ARG A 339 23.15 24.74 -4.89
C ARG A 339 22.56 23.76 -3.88
N ILE A 340 22.96 22.50 -3.97
CA ILE A 340 22.64 21.48 -2.96
C ILE A 340 23.63 21.69 -1.80
N LEU A 341 23.12 22.09 -0.64
CA LEU A 341 23.93 22.40 0.55
C LEU A 341 23.97 21.23 1.53
N ILE A 342 22.91 20.43 1.54
CA ILE A 342 22.84 19.17 2.27
C ILE A 342 22.37 18.11 1.29
N GLU A 343 23.21 17.10 1.03
CA GLU A 343 22.83 15.98 0.17
C GLU A 343 21.84 15.05 0.87
N VAL A 344 20.89 14.52 0.11
CA VAL A 344 19.91 13.57 0.65
C VAL A 344 20.64 12.34 1.19
N GLY A 345 20.49 12.09 2.50
CA GLY A 345 21.06 10.93 3.18
C GLY A 345 22.48 11.14 3.72
N GLN A 346 23.01 12.36 3.58
CA GLN A 346 24.30 12.76 4.17
C GLN A 346 24.25 12.74 5.70
N HIS A 347 23.16 13.25 6.29
CA HIS A 347 22.96 13.28 7.74
C HIS A 347 21.87 12.28 8.11
N ARG A 348 22.21 11.34 9.01
CA ARG A 348 21.27 10.36 9.56
C ARG A 348 20.81 10.70 10.96
N ASP A 349 21.56 11.54 11.66
CA ASP A 349 21.20 12.04 12.98
C ASP A 349 20.55 13.42 12.87
N ALA A 350 19.47 13.61 13.62
CA ALA A 350 18.71 14.86 13.61
C ALA A 350 19.55 16.05 14.10
N PHE A 351 20.52 15.83 14.98
CA PHE A 351 21.34 16.90 15.55
C PHE A 351 22.28 17.53 14.51
N SER A 352 23.04 16.72 13.77
CA SER A 352 23.94 17.16 12.71
C SER A 352 23.18 17.83 11.57
N LEU A 353 22.00 17.31 11.20
CA LEU A 353 21.13 17.95 10.21
C LEU A 353 20.68 19.34 10.67
N MET A 354 20.29 19.50 11.93
CA MET A 354 19.85 20.80 12.48
C MET A 354 20.99 21.82 12.53
N GLU A 355 22.20 21.38 12.87
CA GLU A 355 23.41 22.22 12.87
C GLU A 355 23.71 22.74 11.46
N HIS A 356 23.64 21.88 10.44
CA HIS A 356 23.87 22.27 9.05
C HIS A 356 22.76 23.20 8.53
N ILE A 357 21.51 22.99 8.94
CA ILE A 357 20.42 23.92 8.64
C ILE A 357 20.68 25.29 9.28
N ASP A 358 21.16 25.34 10.52
CA ASP A 358 21.54 26.58 11.19
C ASP A 358 22.71 27.29 10.51
N ALA A 359 23.60 26.57 9.85
CA ALA A 359 24.71 27.12 9.07
C ALA A 359 24.31 27.67 7.68
N LEU A 360 23.06 27.48 7.24
CA LEU A 360 22.58 28.01 5.95
C LEU A 360 22.61 29.55 5.95
N ASN A 361 23.22 30.11 4.91
CA ASN A 361 23.43 31.55 4.76
C ASN A 361 22.50 32.15 3.71
N PHE A 362 21.96 33.32 4.02
CA PHE A 362 21.20 34.12 3.06
C PHE A 362 22.17 34.74 2.05
N SER A 363 21.96 34.49 0.75
CA SER A 363 22.84 34.99 -0.31
C SER A 363 22.30 36.23 -1.02
N GLY A 364 20.98 36.46 -1.02
CA GLY A 364 20.35 37.65 -1.60
C GLY A 364 20.69 37.87 -3.07
N GLY A 365 20.98 36.79 -3.81
CA GLY A 365 21.36 36.85 -5.23
C GLY A 365 20.16 37.20 -6.13
N GLY A 366 20.38 37.43 -7.43
CA GLY A 366 19.25 37.55 -8.36
C GLY A 366 18.34 36.31 -8.33
N THR A 367 17.09 36.44 -8.77
CA THR A 367 16.22 35.29 -9.08
C THR A 367 16.53 34.74 -10.46
#